data_AF-A0A7C6AXN9-F1
#
_entry.id   AF-A0A7C6AXN9-F1
#
_cell.length_a   1.000
_cell.length_b   1.000
_cell.length_c   1.000
_cell.angle_alpha   90.00
_cell.angle_beta   90.00
_cell.angle_gamma   90.00
#
_symmetry.space_group_name_H-M   'P 1'
#
loop_
_entity.id
_entity.type
_entity.pdbx_description
1 polymer ?
#
loop_
_entity_poly.entity_id
_entity_poly.type
_entity_poly.pdbx_seq_one_letter_code
_entity_poly.pdbx_strand_id
1 'polypeptide(L)' 'MKHIDEKVLQELQKRAADSARKRTNLNLHQTLEDPVQRFLNAIEPGSYVRPHRHNTPLRWELFVALSGRTA' A
#
# COMPACT_ATOMS: atom_id res chain seq x y z
N MET A 1 -5.47 10.57 15.00
CA MET A 1 -5.78 10.24 13.60
C MET A 1 -4.57 10.58 12.75
N LYS A 2 -4.05 9.68 11.91
CA LYS A 2 -2.89 9.98 11.04
C LYS A 2 -3.39 10.82 9.85
N HIS A 3 -2.78 11.99 9.60
CA HIS A 3 -3.11 12.84 8.46
C HIS A 3 -2.31 12.39 7.22
N ILE A 4 -2.97 12.33 6.07
CA ILE A 4 -2.36 11.94 4.80
C ILE A 4 -2.47 13.14 3.88
N ASP A 5 -1.33 13.76 3.60
CA ASP A 5 -1.22 14.89 2.68
C ASP A 5 -0.36 14.54 1.47
N GLU A 6 -0.28 15.47 0.53
CA GLU A 6 0.49 15.30 -0.72
C GLU A 6 1.98 15.02 -0.46
N LYS A 7 2.55 15.62 0.59
CA LYS A 7 3.97 15.42 0.93
C LYS A 7 4.22 13.96 1.34
N VAL A 8 3.34 13.41 2.19
CA VAL A 8 3.41 11.98 2.56
C VAL A 8 3.32 11.08 1.33
N LEU A 9 2.43 11.39 0.39
CA LEU A 9 2.28 10.61 -0.84
C LEU A 9 3.52 10.69 -1.74
N GLN A 10 4.08 11.88 -1.93
CA GLN A 10 5.29 12.10 -2.74
C GLN A 10 6.52 11.39 -2.15
N GLU A 11 6.72 11.48 -0.84
CA GLU A 11 7.81 10.78 -0.16
C GLU A 11 7.69 9.26 -0.30
N LEU A 12 6.46 8.72 -0.20
CA LEU A 12 6.22 7.29 -0.35
C LEU A 12 6.46 6.81 -1.79
N GLN A 13 6.04 7.59 -2.80
CA GLN A 13 6.30 7.32 -4.21
C GLN A 13 7.81 7.31 -4.51
N LYS A 14 8.55 8.31 -4.03
CA LYS A 14 10.02 8.35 -4.18
C LYS A 14 10.68 7.09 -3.60
N ARG A 15 10.28 6.70 -2.38
CA ARG A 15 10.78 5.47 -1.74
C ARG A 15 10.42 4.21 -2.52
N ALA A 16 9.24 4.15 -3.13
CA ALA A 16 8.85 3.05 -3.99
C ALA A 16 9.75 3.00 -5.24
N ALA A 17 9.95 4.12 -5.92
CA ALA A 17 10.78 4.25 -7.12
C ALA A 17 12.24 3.85 -6.86
N ASP A 18 12.79 4.19 -5.70
CA ASP A 18 14.17 3.84 -5.33
C ASP A 18 14.31 2.37 -4.87
N SER A 19 13.20 1.68 -4.59
CA SER A 19 13.24 0.28 -4.16
C SER A 19 13.43 -0.68 -5.35
N ALA A 20 14.19 -1.77 -5.12
CA ALA A 20 14.41 -2.80 -6.15
C ALA A 20 13.10 -3.43 -6.66
N ARG A 21 12.08 -3.58 -5.80
CA ARG A 21 10.77 -4.12 -6.16
C ARG A 21 9.80 -3.07 -6.71
N LYS A 22 10.23 -1.81 -6.80
CA LYS A 22 9.45 -0.66 -7.29
C LYS A 22 8.14 -0.40 -6.51
N ARG A 23 8.06 -0.88 -5.27
CA ARG A 23 6.92 -0.68 -4.38
C ARG A 23 7.33 -0.60 -2.93
N THR A 24 6.55 0.13 -2.13
CA THR A 24 6.72 0.18 -0.67
C THR A 24 5.41 0.50 0.03
N ASN A 25 5.33 0.21 1.34
CA ASN A 25 4.15 0.50 2.14
C ASN A 25 4.49 1.40 3.34
N LEU A 26 3.46 2.12 3.80
CA LEU A 26 3.47 2.86 5.06
C LEU A 26 2.31 2.38 5.93
N ASN A 27 2.63 1.70 7.04
CA ASN A 27 1.63 1.15 7.94
C ASN A 27 0.94 2.25 8.75
N LEU A 28 -0.40 2.22 8.74
CA LEU A 28 -1.24 3.12 9.52
C LEU A 28 -1.74 2.45 10.79
N HIS A 29 -1.97 1.14 10.76
CA HIS A 29 -2.23 0.30 11.93
C HIS A 29 -1.05 0.33 12.93
N GLN A 30 -1.34 0.04 14.20
CA GLN A 30 -0.32 0.09 15.26
C GLN A 30 0.42 -1.24 15.38
N THR A 31 -0.33 -2.34 15.31
CA THR A 31 0.22 -3.70 15.45
C THR A 31 -0.35 -4.62 14.39
N LEU A 32 0.28 -5.78 14.19
CA LEU A 32 -0.14 -6.73 13.15
C LEU A 32 -1.40 -7.50 13.56
N GLU A 33 -1.76 -7.44 14.84
CA GLU A 33 -2.94 -8.06 15.44
C GLU A 33 -4.19 -7.18 15.29
N ASP A 34 -4.04 -5.94 14.80
CA ASP A 34 -5.17 -5.04 14.54
C ASP A 34 -6.18 -5.74 13.60
N PRO A 35 -7.49 -5.69 13.90
CA PRO A 35 -8.52 -6.40 13.12
C PRO A 35 -8.60 -5.90 11.67
N VAL A 36 -8.10 -4.69 11.39
CA VAL A 36 -7.95 -4.14 10.04
C VAL A 36 -6.57 -3.52 9.89
N GLN A 37 -5.75 -4.13 9.05
CA GLN A 37 -4.42 -3.62 8.70
C GLN A 37 -4.54 -2.53 7.64
N ARG A 38 -4.63 -1.27 8.08
CA ARG A 38 -4.63 -0.10 7.20
C ARG A 38 -3.20 0.31 6.85
N PHE A 39 -2.93 0.58 5.58
CA PHE A 39 -1.64 1.08 5.11
C PHE A 39 -1.79 1.81 3.77
N LEU A 40 -0.82 2.66 3.46
CA LEU A 40 -0.63 3.18 2.10
C LEU A 40 0.32 2.25 1.35
N ASN A 41 0.04 2.03 0.07
CA ASN A 41 0.88 1.23 -0.82
C ASN A 41 1.22 2.07 -2.05
N ALA A 42 2.50 2.41 -2.22
CA ALA A 42 2.99 3.07 -3.41
C ALA A 42 3.60 2.00 -4.34
N ILE A 43 3.14 1.97 -5.59
CA ILE A 43 3.49 0.96 -6.58
C ILE A 43 3.85 1.69 -7.87
N GLU A 44 5.11 1.57 -8.28
CA GLU A 44 5.62 2.17 -9.51
C GLU A 44 5.52 1.20 -10.70
N PRO A 45 5.50 1.71 -11.94
CA PRO A 45 5.54 0.89 -13.15
C PRO A 45 6.67 -0.15 -13.13
N GLY A 46 6.38 -1.37 -13.62
CA GLY A 46 7.31 -2.50 -13.59
C GLY A 46 7.29 -3.29 -12.27
N SER A 47 6.53 -2.86 -11.26
CA SER A 47 6.27 -3.66 -10.07
C SER A 47 5.45 -4.91 -10.39
N TYR A 48 5.84 -6.06 -9.84
CA TYR A 48 5.06 -7.29 -9.92
C TYR A 48 4.36 -7.59 -8.59
N VAL A 49 3.02 -7.47 -8.55
CA VAL A 49 2.19 -7.93 -7.43
C VAL A 49 1.68 -9.34 -7.73
N ARG A 50 2.12 -10.32 -6.93
CA ARG A 50 1.71 -11.72 -7.12
C ARG A 50 0.21 -11.86 -6.82
N PRO A 51 -0.58 -12.42 -7.75
CA PRO A 51 -1.97 -12.78 -7.48
C PRO A 51 -2.04 -13.76 -6.30
N HIS A 52 -2.99 -13.54 -5.40
CA HIS A 52 -3.25 -14.41 -4.27
C HIS A 52 -4.73 -14.40 -3.92
N ARG A 53 -5.15 -15.31 -3.04
CA ARG A 53 -6.54 -15.50 -2.65
C ARG A 53 -6.65 -15.66 -1.14
N HIS A 54 -7.60 -14.94 -0.54
CA HIS A 54 -7.89 -14.97 0.90
C HIS A 54 -8.93 -16.03 1.23
N ASN A 55 -8.50 -17.25 1.53
CA ASN A 55 -9.41 -18.38 1.79
C ASN A 55 -9.45 -18.86 3.24
N THR A 56 -8.36 -18.71 4.00
CA THR A 56 -8.28 -19.31 5.35
C THR A 56 -7.38 -18.49 6.28
N PRO A 57 -7.93 -17.73 7.26
CA PRO A 57 -9.34 -17.37 7.38
C PRO A 57 -9.79 -16.51 6.19
N LEU A 58 -11.10 -16.43 5.96
CA LEU A 58 -11.66 -15.49 4.98
C LEU A 58 -11.29 -14.06 5.39
N ARG A 59 -10.60 -13.34 4.50
CA ARG A 59 -10.24 -11.93 4.70
C ARG A 59 -10.78 -11.12 3.54
N TRP A 60 -11.23 -9.91 3.85
CA TRP A 60 -11.60 -8.92 2.84
C TRP A 60 -10.45 -7.92 2.69
N GLU A 61 -10.33 -7.33 1.51
CA GLU A 61 -9.43 -6.22 1.24
C GLU A 61 -10.18 -5.17 0.45
N LEU A 62 -9.87 -3.89 0.69
CA LEU A 62 -10.39 -2.75 -0.05
C LEU A 62 -9.21 -1.93 -0.54
N PHE A 63 -9.23 -1.56 -1.81
CA PHE A 63 -8.26 -0.66 -2.41
C PHE A 63 -8.96 0.64 -2.80
N VAL A 64 -8.33 1.77 -2.47
CA VAL A 64 -8.77 3.10 -2.89
C VAL A 64 -7.60 3.76 -3.60
N ALA A 65 -7.82 4.18 -4.85
CA ALA A 65 -6.83 4.94 -5.59
C ALA A 65 -6.81 6.38 -5.06
N LEU A 66 -5.70 6.78 -4.43
CA LEU A 66 -5.52 8.13 -3.90
C LEU A 66 -4.79 9.06 -4.88
N SER A 67 -3.94 8.52 -5.74
CA SER A 67 -3.17 9.27 -6.73
C SER A 67 -2.74 8.35 -7.88
N GLY A 68 -2.60 8.91 -9.07
CA GLY A 68 -2.24 8.18 -10.29
C GLY A 68 -3.40 7.36 -10.86
N ARG A 69 -3.07 6.37 -11.68
CA ARG A 69 -4.03 5.49 -12.35
C ARG A 69 -3.44 4.10 -12.54
N THR A 70 -4.31 3.10 -12.58
CA THR A 70 -3.98 1.74 -13.01
C THR A 70 -4.55 1.54 -14.43
N ALA A 71 -3.97 0.62 -15.19
CA ALA A 71 -4.41 0.30 -16.55
C ALA A 71 -5.38 -0.89 -16.54
#